data_AF-A0A940DN02-F1
#
_entry.id   AF-A0A940DN02-F1
#
_cell.length_a   1.000
_cell.length_b   1.000
_cell.length_c   1.000
_cell.angle_alpha   90.00
_cell.angle_beta   90.00
_cell.angle_gamma   90.00
#
_symmetry.space_group_name_H-M   'P 1'
#
loop_
_entity.id
_entity.type
_entity.pdbx_description
1 polymer ?
#
loop_
_entity_poly.entity_id
_entity_poly.type
_entity_poly.pdbx_seq_one_letter_code
_entity_poly.pdbx_strand_id
1 'polypeptide(L)'
;MLNEFKTFAMRGNVIDMAVGVIMGGAFGKIVSSLVNDVIMPPVGVLIGGVDFKDLAITLKKAVTDADGVVTAPAVTLNYGMFLQNTFD
;
A
#
# COMPACT_ATOMS: atom_id res chain seq x y z
N MET A 1 13.00 5.02 38.33
CA MET A 1 12.09 4.81 37.19
C MET A 1 11.60 6.13 36.56
N LEU A 2 10.65 6.87 37.16
CA LEU A 2 10.08 8.08 36.51
C LEU A 2 11.10 9.22 36.30
N ASN A 3 11.97 9.47 37.28
CA ASN A 3 13.04 10.48 37.12
C ASN A 3 14.11 10.06 36.10
N GLU A 4 14.43 8.76 36.04
CA GLU A 4 15.38 8.21 35.05
C GLU A 4 14.78 8.23 33.64
N PHE A 5 13.49 7.94 33.50
CA PHE A 5 12.75 8.07 32.24
C PHE A 5 12.67 9.52 31.78
N LYS A 6 12.43 10.47 32.70
CA LYS A 6 12.46 11.90 32.38
C LYS A 6 13.85 12.32 31.90
N THR A 7 14.91 11.90 32.58
CA THR A 7 16.29 12.18 32.16
C THR A 7 16.67 11.50 30.84
N PHE A 8 16.11 10.33 30.55
CA PHE A 8 16.27 9.63 29.27
C PHE A 8 15.51 10.31 28.14
N ALA A 9 14.25 10.69 28.36
CA ALA A 9 13.39 11.37 27.39
C ALA A 9 13.85 12.80 27.10
N MET A 10 14.50 13.49 28.05
CA MET A 10 15.08 14.81 27.83
C MET A 10 16.44 14.79 27.11
N ARG A 11 16.94 13.61 26.70
CA ARG A 11 18.13 13.54 25.84
C ARG A 11 17.72 14.01 24.44
N GLY A 12 18.35 15.07 23.94
CA GLY A 12 18.04 15.67 22.63
C GLY A 12 17.97 14.64 21.49
N ASN A 13 18.93 13.70 21.43
CA ASN A 13 18.95 12.63 20.43
C ASN A 13 17.69 11.74 20.45
N VAL A 14 17.09 11.48 21.62
CA VAL A 14 15.88 10.66 21.75
C VAL A 14 14.65 11.46 21.32
N ILE A 15 14.59 12.76 21.63
CA ILE A 15 13.50 13.66 21.20
C ILE A 15 13.51 13.81 19.68
N ASP A 16 14.67 14.09 19.09
CA ASP A 16 14.81 14.30 17.65
C ASP A 16 14.47 13.03 16.86
N MET A 17 14.88 11.86 17.37
CA MET A 17 14.50 10.57 16.82
C MET A 17 12.98 10.32 16.91
N ALA A 18 12.36 10.63 18.06
CA ALA A 18 10.92 10.47 18.24
C ALA A 18 10.11 11.39 17.30
N VAL A 19 10.54 12.64 17.14
CA VAL A 19 9.94 13.59 16.19
C VAL A 19 10.10 13.07 14.75
N GLY A 20 11.28 12.57 14.37
CA GLY A 20 11.53 11.99 13.05
C GLY A 20 10.62 10.80 12.72
N VAL A 21 10.40 9.90 13.67
CA VAL A 21 9.52 8.73 13.48
C VAL A 21 8.05 9.14 13.38
N ILE A 22 7.59 10.06 14.23
CA ILE A 22 6.21 10.56 14.21
C ILE A 22 5.94 11.30 12.89
N MET A 23 6.86 12.17 12.47
CA MET A 23 6.75 12.90 11.21
C MET A 23 6.82 11.96 10.02
N GLY A 24 7.73 10.98 10.01
CA GLY A 24 7.82 9.99 8.94
C GLY A 24 6.55 9.16 8.77
N GLY A 25 5.98 8.68 9.88
CA GLY A 25 4.74 7.89 9.85
C GLY A 25 3.50 8.71 9.47
N ALA A 26 3.40 9.95 9.92
CA ALA A 26 2.30 10.84 9.57
C ALA A 26 2.39 11.36 8.13
N PHE A 27 3.59 11.70 7.67
CA PHE A 27 3.82 12.22 6.32
C PHE A 27 3.57 11.14 5.25
N GLY A 28 3.91 9.88 5.54
CA GLY A 28 3.53 8.75 4.69
C GLY A 28 2.03 8.76 4.38
N LYS A 29 1.18 8.77 5.42
CA LYS A 29 -0.29 8.81 5.27
C LYS A 29 -0.80 10.01 4.48
N ILE A 30 -0.15 11.16 4.59
CA ILE A 30 -0.52 12.36 3.80
C ILE A 30 -0.23 12.11 2.33
N VAL A 31 0.92 11.55 2.00
CA VAL A 31 1.29 11.18 0.63
C VAL A 31 0.37 10.07 0.10
N SER A 32 0.08 9.03 0.90
CA SER A 32 -0.83 7.95 0.51
C SER A 32 -2.24 8.47 0.21
N SER A 33 -2.77 9.38 1.04
CA SER A 33 -4.07 10.04 0.77
C SER A 33 -4.03 10.92 -0.48
N LEU A 34 -2.96 11.68 -0.71
CA LEU A 34 -2.83 12.45 -1.95
C LEU A 34 -2.84 11.55 -3.19
N VAL A 35 -2.13 10.42 -3.14
CA VAL A 35 -2.09 9.48 -4.26
C VAL A 35 -3.45 8.79 -4.43
N ASN A 36 -4.01 8.22 -3.37
CA ASN A 36 -5.26 7.45 -3.40
C ASN A 36 -6.49 8.31 -3.71
N ASP A 37 -6.57 9.51 -3.14
CA ASP A 37 -7.79 10.33 -3.20
C ASP A 37 -7.75 11.38 -4.31
N VAL A 38 -6.56 11.78 -4.79
CA VAL A 38 -6.42 12.84 -5.81
C VAL A 38 -5.81 12.35 -7.12
N ILE A 39 -4.77 11.52 -7.08
CA ILE A 39 -4.09 11.06 -8.29
C ILE A 39 -4.78 9.83 -8.89
N MET A 40 -5.17 8.86 -8.07
CA MET A 40 -5.76 7.60 -8.53
C MET A 40 -7.11 7.76 -9.22
N PRO A 41 -8.07 8.63 -8.80
CA PRO A 41 -9.36 8.72 -9.46
C PRO A 41 -9.29 9.20 -10.92
N PRO A 42 -8.54 10.28 -11.26
CA PRO A 42 -8.35 10.68 -12.66
C PRO A 42 -7.68 9.60 -13.50
N VAL A 43 -6.68 8.90 -12.95
CA VAL A 43 -5.99 7.83 -13.68
C VAL A 43 -6.90 6.60 -13.86
N GLY A 44 -7.69 6.24 -12.85
CA GLY A 44 -8.69 5.17 -12.94
C GLY A 44 -9.74 5.45 -14.01
N VAL A 45 -10.20 6.70 -14.12
CA VAL A 45 -11.12 7.12 -15.20
C VAL A 45 -10.47 7.01 -16.59
N LEU A 46 -9.19 7.36 -16.73
CA LEU A 46 -8.45 7.24 -17.99
C LEU A 46 -8.24 5.78 -18.44
N ILE A 47 -8.18 4.83 -17.50
CA ILE A 47 -8.01 3.39 -17.77
C ILE A 47 -9.38 2.69 -17.93
N GLY A 48 -10.49 3.43 -17.87
CA GLY A 48 -11.83 2.91 -18.12
C GLY A 48 -12.69 2.67 -16.88
N GLY A 49 -12.40 3.34 -15.76
CA GLY A 49 -13.16 3.24 -14.52
C GLY A 49 -12.86 1.99 -13.70
N VAL A 50 -11.75 1.31 -14.00
CA VAL A 50 -11.30 0.12 -13.27
C VAL A 50 -10.50 0.58 -12.06
N ASP A 51 -10.87 0.10 -10.87
CA ASP A 51 -10.07 0.31 -9.67
C ASP A 51 -8.70 -0.33 -9.88
N PHE A 52 -7.61 0.35 -9.53
CA PHE A 52 -6.26 -0.19 -9.70
C PHE A 52 -6.11 -1.55 -9.01
N LYS A 53 -6.86 -1.83 -7.94
CA LYS A 53 -6.96 -3.13 -7.28
C LYS A 53 -7.28 -4.29 -8.23
N ASP A 54 -8.09 -4.03 -9.25
CA ASP A 54 -8.60 -5.03 -10.19
C ASP A 54 -7.71 -5.16 -11.44
N LEU A 55 -6.66 -4.32 -11.54
CA LEU A 55 -5.67 -4.42 -12.60
C LEU A 55 -4.74 -5.62 -12.35
N ALA A 56 -5.15 -6.73 -12.95
CA ALA A 56 -4.41 -7.98 -12.96
C ALA A 56 -4.18 -8.44 -14.39
N ILE A 57 -2.93 -8.72 -14.75
CA ILE A 57 -2.59 -9.37 -16.02
C ILE A 57 -2.60 -10.87 -15.73
N THR A 58 -3.52 -11.59 -16.38
CA THR A 58 -3.57 -13.05 -16.32
C THR A 58 -2.45 -13.63 -17.18
N LEU A 59 -1.33 -13.99 -16.54
CA LEU A 59 -0.17 -14.60 -17.19
C LEU A 59 -0.47 -16.03 -17.65
N LYS A 60 -1.37 -16.74 -16.96
CA LYS A 60 -1.87 -18.06 -17.36
C LYS A 60 -3.36 -18.17 -17.07
N LYS A 61 -4.18 -18.38 -18.10
CA LYS A 61 -5.62 -18.61 -17.96
C LYS A 61 -5.85 -19.86 -17.10
N ALA A 62 -6.86 -19.82 -16.23
CA ALA A 62 -7.29 -20.99 -15.48
C ALA A 62 -7.59 -22.13 -16.47
N VAL A 63 -7.05 -23.31 -16.19
CA VAL A 63 -7.42 -24.52 -16.95
C VAL A 63 -8.70 -25.03 -16.28
N THR A 64 -9.79 -24.96 -17.01
CA THR A 64 -11.09 -25.52 -16.62
C THR A 64 -11.25 -26.83 -17.37
N ASP A 65 -11.46 -27.92 -16.64
CA ASP A 65 -11.80 -29.20 -17.27
C ASP A 65 -13.25 -29.17 -17.77
N ALA A 66 -13.65 -30.11 -18.62
CA ALA A 66 -14.96 -30.14 -19.29
C ALA A 66 -16.18 -30.13 -18.32
N ASP A 67 -15.97 -30.41 -17.04
CA ASP A 67 -16.98 -30.44 -15.98
C ASP A 67 -17.01 -29.17 -15.09
N GLY A 68 -16.34 -28.09 -15.49
CA GLY A 68 -16.44 -26.79 -14.80
C GLY A 68 -15.65 -26.68 -13.48
N VAL A 69 -14.81 -27.67 -13.16
CA VAL A 69 -13.93 -27.65 -11.98
C VAL A 69 -12.58 -27.02 -12.33
N VAL A 70 -12.17 -26.01 -11.57
CA VAL A 70 -10.89 -25.31 -11.72
C VAL A 70 -9.78 -26.19 -11.18
N THR A 71 -9.03 -26.86 -12.06
CA THR A 71 -7.91 -27.75 -11.67
C THR A 71 -6.60 -27.00 -11.48
N ALA A 72 -6.47 -25.79 -12.05
CA ALA A 72 -5.38 -24.87 -11.77
C ALA A 72 -5.91 -23.43 -11.66
N PRO A 73 -5.71 -22.73 -10.53
CA PRO A 73 -6.10 -21.33 -10.40
C PRO A 73 -5.34 -20.48 -11.42
N ALA A 74 -6.00 -19.46 -11.95
CA ALA A 74 -5.36 -18.51 -12.86
C ALA A 74 -4.15 -17.88 -12.17
N VAL A 75 -3.00 -17.91 -12.85
CA VAL A 75 -1.82 -17.18 -12.36
C VAL A 75 -1.95 -15.75 -12.85
N THR A 76 -2.39 -14.88 -11.96
CA THR A 76 -2.56 -13.45 -12.22
C THR A 76 -1.42 -12.68 -11.59
N LEU A 77 -0.84 -11.75 -12.35
CA LEU A 77 0.07 -10.73 -11.83
C LEU A 77 -0.79 -9.52 -11.46
N ASN A 78 -1.08 -9.40 -10.17
CA ASN A 78 -1.90 -8.31 -9.63
C ASN A 78 -1.01 -7.06 -9.43
N TYR A 79 -0.53 -6.48 -10.53
CA TYR A 79 0.34 -5.30 -10.51
C TYR A 79 -0.38 -4.06 -9.95
N GLY A 80 -1.70 -4.04 -10.04
CA GLY A 80 -2.55 -3.10 -9.34
C GLY A 80 -2.33 -3.05 -7.83
N MET A 81 -2.28 -4.23 -7.21
CA MET A 81 -2.06 -4.39 -5.77
C MET A 81 -0.61 -4.06 -5.38
N PHE A 82 0.34 -4.27 -6.30
CA PHE A 82 1.73 -3.86 -6.11
C PHE A 82 1.87 -2.32 -6.07
N LEU A 83 1.23 -1.62 -7.00
CA LEU A 83 1.24 -0.16 -7.02
C LEU A 83 0.56 0.39 -5.78
N GLN A 84 -0.59 -0.16 -5.40
CA GLN A 84 -1.27 0.25 -4.17
C GLN A 84 -0.39 0.09 -2.93
N ASN A 85 0.26 -1.06 -2.77
CA ASN A 85 1.15 -1.30 -1.63
C ASN A 85 2.46 -0.49 -1.67
N THR A 86 2.80 0.10 -2.81
CA THR A 86 3.98 0.98 -2.95
C THR A 86 3.63 2.43 -2.60
N PHE A 87 2.36 2.81 -2.76
CA PHE A 87 1.87 4.16 -2.48
C PHE A 87 1.15 4.28 -1.13
N ASP A 88 0.73 3.17 -0.51
CA ASP A 88 0.34 3.09 0.91
C ASP A 88 1.56 3.25 1.83
#